data_AF-A0A5B8EJ41-F1
#
_entry.id   AF-A0A5B8EJ41-F1
#
_cell.length_a   1.000
_cell.length_b   1.000
_cell.length_c   1.000
_cell.angle_alpha   90.00
_cell.angle_beta   90.00
_cell.angle_gamma   90.00
#
_symmetry.space_group_name_H-M   'P 1'
#
loop_
_entity.id
_entity.type
_entity.pdbx_description
1 polymer ?
#
loop_
_entity_poly.entity_id
_entity_poly.type
_entity_poly.pdbx_seq_one_letter_code
_entity_poly.pdbx_strand_id
1 'polypeptide(L)'
;MTHGISFPARPDGRRSTTEVGREVVAAALRAVDPAGALGVEQETAWRSGYVVHFRRLVEAGLATPEAWVRIARDGLDAVHQRMVVADDGDGRDTAAADRPLASLLDAAPTRVLHTEEVRGEGAAATELVVPYRGRELRGDALRDQLADWVVRGVMEPSAAEAVAEVAAHPGWLRAEGHTVVVLGAGAEMGPLAPLLRWGATVAAVDLPREAVWERVRATATRAAGRLLVPVDDAGVTGADLLAEVPEVATWVEGLDGRLVVGNYLYADGATHVRVTVAADVLGARLVRNRPDTALAFLATPTDVFAVPRAAVEASTDAYVERGRTAKVVGRPLRWVSRGRLLHRAYPPAADPGIGDSLVPVQGPNYALAKRIQRWRATTALADGGLVSFHVAPSTRTRSVLKNRALAAAFAGAHRFGVEVFEPATANTLMAALLVRDLARPPAPRAHPWQDEAAAAVHGGLWRAAYEPRSALGLAAVLGYGSARG
;
A
#
# COMPACT_ATOMS: atom_id res chain seq x y z
N MET A 1 -18.78 20.00 -3.20
CA MET A 1 -19.04 19.65 -4.61
C MET A 1 -18.30 18.34 -4.91
N THR A 2 -18.91 17.46 -5.70
CA THR A 2 -18.33 16.13 -6.00
C THR A 2 -17.66 16.22 -7.36
N HIS A 3 -16.33 16.24 -7.38
CA HIS A 3 -15.51 16.41 -8.58
C HIS A 3 -14.90 15.09 -9.05
N GLY A 4 -15.06 14.72 -10.32
CA GLY A 4 -14.39 13.57 -10.93
C GLY A 4 -14.87 12.21 -10.39
N ILE A 5 -13.96 11.23 -10.35
CA ILE A 5 -14.26 9.85 -9.92
C ILE A 5 -14.90 9.84 -8.54
N SER A 6 -16.06 9.17 -8.43
CA SER A 6 -16.89 9.20 -7.24
C SER A 6 -17.72 7.92 -7.07
N PHE A 7 -18.27 7.75 -5.86
CA PHE A 7 -19.34 6.79 -5.57
C PHE A 7 -20.63 7.27 -6.24
N PRO A 8 -21.53 6.38 -6.69
CA PRO A 8 -22.76 6.75 -7.38
C PRO A 8 -23.70 7.53 -6.46
N ALA A 9 -24.42 8.50 -7.04
CA ALA A 9 -25.49 9.20 -6.33
C ALA A 9 -26.72 8.31 -6.17
N ARG A 10 -27.31 8.32 -4.98
CA ARG A 10 -28.64 7.77 -4.72
C ARG A 10 -29.73 8.74 -5.21
N PRO A 11 -31.00 8.31 -5.28
CA PRO A 11 -32.12 9.20 -5.59
C PRO A 11 -32.24 10.41 -4.66
N ASP A 12 -31.75 10.31 -3.41
CA ASP A 12 -31.69 11.40 -2.43
C ASP A 12 -30.46 12.32 -2.60
N GLY A 13 -29.66 12.13 -3.66
CA GLY A 13 -28.44 12.86 -3.96
C GLY A 13 -27.22 12.45 -3.12
N ARG A 14 -27.37 11.57 -2.12
CA ARG A 14 -26.25 11.14 -1.25
C ARG A 14 -25.42 10.05 -1.93
N ARG A 15 -24.11 10.07 -1.70
CA ARG A 15 -23.16 9.09 -2.24
C ARG A 15 -22.66 8.17 -1.13
N SER A 16 -23.13 6.91 -1.12
CA SER A 16 -22.92 5.98 -0.01
C SER A 16 -21.69 5.10 -0.19
N THR A 17 -20.65 5.35 0.60
CA THR A 17 -19.43 4.51 0.60
C THR A 17 -19.64 3.13 1.20
N THR A 18 -20.53 3.01 2.19
CA THR A 18 -20.87 1.74 2.84
C THR A 18 -21.51 0.76 1.88
N GLU A 19 -22.46 1.23 1.08
CA GLU A 19 -23.20 0.40 0.12
C GLU A 19 -22.26 -0.14 -0.95
N VAL A 20 -21.51 0.74 -1.61
CA VAL A 20 -20.52 0.33 -2.62
C VAL A 20 -19.48 -0.62 -2.03
N GLY A 21 -18.94 -0.32 -0.84
CA GLY A 21 -17.96 -1.19 -0.20
C GLY A 21 -18.49 -2.60 0.08
N ARG A 22 -19.73 -2.70 0.58
CA ARG A 22 -20.39 -3.99 0.83
C ARG A 22 -20.64 -4.75 -0.48
N GLU A 23 -21.18 -4.07 -1.48
CA GLU A 23 -21.50 -4.71 -2.76
C GLU A 23 -20.25 -5.19 -3.52
N VAL A 24 -19.15 -4.43 -3.48
CA VAL A 24 -17.87 -4.83 -4.07
C VAL A 24 -17.32 -6.07 -3.38
N VAL A 25 -17.30 -6.09 -2.04
CA VAL A 25 -16.79 -7.25 -1.29
C VAL A 25 -17.67 -8.48 -1.48
N ALA A 26 -19.00 -8.31 -1.53
CA ALA A 26 -19.92 -9.39 -1.84
C ALA A 26 -19.69 -9.92 -3.27
N ALA A 27 -19.52 -9.04 -4.25
CA ALA A 27 -19.25 -9.43 -5.63
C ALA A 27 -17.94 -10.20 -5.78
N ALA A 28 -16.88 -9.75 -5.14
CA ALA A 28 -15.58 -10.43 -5.12
C ALA A 28 -15.69 -11.87 -4.57
N LEU A 29 -16.53 -12.10 -3.56
CA LEU A 29 -16.72 -13.44 -2.97
C LEU A 29 -17.70 -14.31 -3.75
N ARG A 30 -18.71 -13.73 -4.40
CA ARG A 30 -19.92 -14.45 -4.86
C ARG A 30 -19.64 -15.73 -5.64
N ALA A 31 -18.59 -15.70 -6.44
CA ALA A 31 -18.29 -16.74 -7.38
C ALA A 31 -17.45 -17.89 -6.77
N VAL A 32 -16.71 -17.62 -5.70
CA VAL A 32 -15.80 -18.55 -5.02
C VAL A 32 -16.36 -19.02 -3.67
N ASP A 33 -17.00 -18.12 -2.93
CA ASP A 33 -17.64 -18.35 -1.64
C ASP A 33 -19.02 -17.68 -1.57
N PRO A 34 -20.06 -18.29 -2.18
CA PRO A 34 -21.42 -17.74 -2.17
C PRO A 34 -21.98 -17.51 -0.77
N ALA A 35 -21.62 -18.36 0.19
CA ALA A 35 -22.03 -18.21 1.59
C ALA A 35 -21.38 -16.98 2.24
N GLY A 36 -20.09 -16.76 2.00
CA GLY A 36 -19.38 -15.54 2.40
C GLY A 36 -20.01 -14.29 1.77
N ALA A 37 -20.33 -14.32 0.48
CA ALA A 37 -21.00 -13.21 -0.20
C ALA A 37 -22.37 -12.87 0.41
N LEU A 38 -23.20 -13.89 0.71
CA LEU A 38 -24.47 -13.69 1.40
C LEU A 38 -24.28 -13.06 2.78
N GLY A 39 -23.24 -13.49 3.52
CA GLY A 39 -22.88 -12.90 4.81
C GLY A 39 -22.52 -11.41 4.71
N VAL A 40 -21.86 -11.01 3.63
CA VAL A 40 -21.55 -9.60 3.35
C VAL A 40 -22.84 -8.81 3.05
N GLU A 41 -23.71 -9.35 2.21
CA GLU A 41 -24.97 -8.70 1.81
C GLU A 41 -25.90 -8.45 3.01
N GLN A 42 -25.92 -9.40 3.96
CA GLN A 42 -26.72 -9.33 5.19
C GLN A 42 -26.06 -8.50 6.30
N GLU A 43 -24.83 -8.01 6.12
CA GLU A 43 -24.16 -7.17 7.11
C GLU A 43 -24.88 -5.82 7.27
N THR A 44 -25.41 -5.58 8.48
CA THR A 44 -26.16 -4.37 8.83
C THR A 44 -25.29 -3.31 9.51
N ALA A 45 -24.17 -3.70 10.11
CA ALA A 45 -23.26 -2.85 10.86
C ALA A 45 -21.88 -2.74 10.16
N TRP A 46 -21.88 -2.48 8.84
CA TRP A 46 -20.67 -2.48 7.99
C TRP A 46 -19.47 -1.74 8.57
N ARG A 47 -19.69 -0.58 9.20
CA ARG A 47 -18.61 0.24 9.79
C ARG A 47 -17.76 -0.50 10.83
N SER A 48 -18.35 -1.46 11.52
CA SER A 48 -17.67 -2.32 12.50
C SER A 48 -17.51 -3.77 12.03
N GLY A 49 -18.44 -4.27 11.21
CA GLY A 49 -18.49 -5.66 10.76
C GLY A 49 -17.57 -5.98 9.58
N TYR A 50 -17.07 -4.98 8.84
CA TYR A 50 -16.29 -5.22 7.61
C TYR A 50 -15.06 -6.13 7.82
N VAL A 51 -14.44 -6.11 9.00
CA VAL A 51 -13.16 -6.80 9.24
C VAL A 51 -13.25 -8.30 9.00
N VAL A 52 -14.36 -8.95 9.39
CA VAL A 52 -14.53 -10.39 9.18
C VAL A 52 -14.66 -10.73 7.69
N HIS A 53 -15.29 -9.84 6.92
CA HIS A 53 -15.51 -10.01 5.49
C HIS A 53 -14.22 -9.83 4.68
N PHE A 54 -13.35 -8.90 5.08
CA PHE A 54 -12.03 -8.75 4.46
C PHE A 54 -11.09 -9.90 4.76
N ARG A 55 -11.19 -10.49 5.96
CA ARG A 55 -10.51 -11.74 6.27
C ARG A 55 -11.02 -12.88 5.38
N ARG A 56 -12.34 -12.97 5.20
CA ARG A 56 -12.98 -14.01 4.38
C ARG A 56 -12.51 -13.99 2.93
N LEU A 57 -12.25 -12.81 2.34
CA LEU A 57 -11.64 -12.69 1.01
C LEU A 57 -10.32 -13.45 0.87
N VAL A 58 -9.48 -13.43 1.92
CA VAL A 58 -8.20 -14.15 1.93
C VAL A 58 -8.43 -15.64 2.14
N GLU A 59 -9.26 -16.01 3.12
CA GLU A 59 -9.56 -17.42 3.41
C GLU A 59 -10.18 -18.16 2.22
N ALA A 60 -11.14 -17.53 1.52
CA ALA A 60 -11.77 -18.10 0.33
C ALA A 60 -10.80 -18.24 -0.84
N GLY A 61 -9.87 -17.28 -1.01
CA GLY A 61 -8.88 -17.31 -2.07
C GLY A 61 -7.81 -18.39 -1.90
N LEU A 62 -7.61 -18.92 -0.69
CA LEU A 62 -6.58 -19.94 -0.43
C LEU A 62 -6.92 -21.34 -0.94
N ALA A 63 -8.16 -21.58 -1.34
CA ALA A 63 -8.58 -22.87 -1.84
C ALA A 63 -7.79 -23.28 -3.11
N THR A 64 -7.64 -22.36 -4.06
CA THR A 64 -6.82 -22.55 -5.28
C THR A 64 -6.28 -21.22 -5.81
N PRO A 65 -5.19 -21.23 -6.61
CA PRO A 65 -4.70 -20.02 -7.30
C PRO A 65 -5.77 -19.33 -8.16
N GLU A 66 -6.63 -20.10 -8.82
CA GLU A 66 -7.72 -19.59 -9.66
C GLU A 66 -8.77 -18.87 -8.82
N ALA A 67 -9.11 -19.41 -7.64
CA ALA A 67 -10.02 -18.76 -6.69
C ALA A 67 -9.48 -17.41 -6.23
N TRP A 68 -8.19 -17.33 -5.94
CA TRP A 68 -7.51 -16.07 -5.57
C TRP A 68 -7.59 -15.01 -6.66
N VAL A 69 -7.23 -15.38 -7.89
CA VAL A 69 -7.27 -14.48 -9.05
C VAL A 69 -8.70 -14.08 -9.37
N ARG A 70 -9.66 -15.01 -9.27
CA ARG A 70 -11.08 -14.73 -9.53
C ARG A 70 -11.66 -13.73 -8.54
N ILE A 71 -11.39 -13.87 -7.24
CA ILE A 71 -11.80 -12.88 -6.22
C ILE A 71 -11.26 -11.48 -6.58
N ALA A 72 -10.00 -11.41 -7.03
CA ALA A 72 -9.39 -10.14 -7.42
C ALA A 72 -10.04 -9.52 -8.66
N ARG A 73 -10.28 -10.33 -9.71
CA ARG A 73 -10.96 -9.88 -10.95
C ARG A 73 -12.39 -9.42 -10.66
N ASP A 74 -13.20 -10.26 -10.01
CA ASP A 74 -14.60 -9.96 -9.71
C ASP A 74 -14.73 -8.71 -8.80
N GLY A 75 -13.78 -8.51 -7.88
CA GLY A 75 -13.70 -7.33 -7.04
C GLY A 75 -13.37 -6.04 -7.80
N LEU A 76 -12.39 -6.08 -8.72
CA LEU A 76 -12.06 -4.94 -9.59
C LEU A 76 -13.20 -4.63 -10.57
N ASP A 77 -13.79 -5.65 -11.19
CA ASP A 77 -14.92 -5.48 -12.10
C ASP A 77 -16.11 -4.82 -11.37
N ALA A 78 -16.40 -5.27 -10.14
CA ALA A 78 -17.44 -4.66 -9.33
C ALA A 78 -17.16 -3.19 -8.99
N VAL A 79 -15.89 -2.82 -8.76
CA VAL A 79 -15.48 -1.42 -8.56
C VAL A 79 -15.72 -0.62 -9.83
N HIS A 80 -15.28 -1.11 -10.98
CA HIS A 80 -15.40 -0.42 -12.27
C HIS A 80 -16.85 -0.24 -12.72
N GLN A 81 -17.71 -1.22 -12.43
CA GLN A 81 -19.14 -1.16 -12.75
C GLN A 81 -19.93 -0.18 -11.87
N ARG A 82 -19.46 0.06 -10.63
CA ARG A 82 -20.22 0.84 -9.63
C ARG A 82 -19.76 2.27 -9.48
N MET A 83 -18.45 2.48 -9.57
CA MET A 83 -17.88 3.81 -9.48
C MET A 83 -18.24 4.59 -10.75
N VAL A 84 -18.31 5.90 -10.62
CA VAL A 84 -18.76 6.81 -11.68
C VAL A 84 -17.84 8.01 -11.79
N VAL A 85 -17.97 8.77 -12.87
CA VAL A 85 -17.39 10.10 -13.00
C VAL A 85 -18.49 11.11 -12.77
N ALA A 86 -18.39 11.88 -11.69
CA ALA A 86 -19.27 12.99 -11.42
C ALA A 86 -18.72 14.24 -12.10
N ASP A 87 -19.54 14.93 -12.89
CA ASP A 87 -19.18 16.22 -13.44
C ASP A 87 -19.38 17.31 -12.38
N ASP A 88 -18.46 18.27 -12.33
CA ASP A 88 -18.71 19.53 -11.64
C ASP A 88 -19.69 20.32 -12.49
N GLY A 89 -20.96 20.36 -12.11
CA GLY A 89 -21.84 21.39 -12.64
C GLY A 89 -21.27 22.76 -12.24
N ASP A 90 -21.16 23.69 -13.19
CA ASP A 90 -20.68 25.08 -13.01
C ASP A 90 -21.60 25.95 -12.11
N GLY A 91 -22.25 25.37 -11.10
CA GLY A 91 -23.30 26.01 -10.31
C GLY A 91 -24.57 26.34 -11.13
N ARG A 92 -24.65 25.90 -12.39
CA ARG A 92 -25.86 25.99 -13.21
C ARG A 92 -26.65 24.70 -13.07
N ASP A 93 -27.92 24.89 -12.75
CA ASP A 93 -28.95 23.98 -12.26
C ASP A 93 -29.30 22.79 -13.20
N THR A 94 -28.30 22.04 -13.65
CA THR A 94 -28.48 20.74 -14.30
C THR A 94 -27.58 19.75 -13.59
N ALA A 95 -28.18 18.83 -12.83
CA ALA A 95 -27.48 17.64 -12.35
C ALA A 95 -27.04 16.84 -13.59
N ALA A 96 -25.84 17.11 -14.09
CA ALA A 96 -25.23 16.30 -15.12
C ALA A 96 -25.19 14.86 -14.61
N ALA A 97 -25.73 13.94 -15.40
CA ALA A 97 -25.85 12.54 -15.00
C ALA A 97 -24.44 11.94 -14.81
N ASP A 98 -24.28 11.17 -13.74
CA ASP A 98 -23.06 10.41 -13.47
C ASP A 98 -22.67 9.58 -14.71
N ARG A 99 -21.44 9.76 -15.21
CA ARG A 99 -20.92 8.97 -16.34
C ARG A 99 -20.30 7.66 -15.84
N PRO A 100 -20.37 6.56 -16.61
CA PRO A 100 -19.68 5.31 -16.24
C PRO A 100 -18.17 5.52 -16.08
N LEU A 101 -17.54 4.89 -15.08
CA LEU A 101 -16.08 4.97 -14.89
C LEU A 101 -15.30 4.54 -16.14
N ALA A 102 -15.80 3.50 -16.83
CA ALA A 102 -15.21 2.98 -18.06
C ALA A 102 -15.04 4.04 -19.16
N SER A 103 -15.79 5.14 -19.12
CA SER A 103 -15.63 6.26 -20.07
C SER A 103 -14.23 6.89 -20.03
N LEU A 104 -13.49 6.76 -18.93
CA LEU A 104 -12.13 7.31 -18.79
C LEU A 104 -11.05 6.47 -19.49
N LEU A 105 -11.34 5.21 -19.81
CA LEU A 105 -10.36 4.33 -20.45
C LEU A 105 -9.97 4.85 -21.85
N ASP A 106 -10.91 5.44 -22.57
CA ASP A 106 -10.73 5.91 -23.96
C ASP A 106 -10.94 7.41 -24.12
N ALA A 107 -11.22 8.13 -23.03
CA ALA A 107 -11.42 9.57 -23.08
C ALA A 107 -10.15 10.29 -23.57
N ALA A 108 -10.35 11.29 -24.42
CA ALA A 108 -9.33 12.24 -24.80
C ALA A 108 -9.05 13.22 -23.64
N PRO A 109 -7.81 13.73 -23.51
CA PRO A 109 -7.49 14.78 -22.55
C PRO A 109 -8.21 16.09 -22.91
N THR A 110 -8.65 16.82 -21.89
CA THR A 110 -9.31 18.13 -22.03
C THR A 110 -8.31 19.29 -22.01
N ARG A 111 -7.11 19.08 -21.46
CA ARG A 111 -5.96 19.97 -21.57
C ARG A 111 -4.68 19.18 -21.86
N VAL A 112 -3.67 19.85 -22.40
CA VAL A 112 -2.36 19.26 -22.64
C VAL A 112 -1.47 19.45 -21.42
N LEU A 113 -0.80 18.38 -21.01
CA LEU A 113 0.27 18.43 -20.01
C LEU A 113 1.61 18.26 -20.72
N HIS A 114 2.48 19.25 -20.57
CA HIS A 114 3.86 19.23 -21.00
C HIS A 114 4.78 18.77 -19.88
N THR A 115 6.01 18.42 -20.24
CA THR A 115 7.05 18.03 -19.28
C THR A 115 7.99 19.21 -19.01
N GLU A 116 8.00 19.68 -17.77
CA GLU A 116 9.10 20.46 -17.24
C GLU A 116 10.10 19.53 -16.56
N GLU A 117 11.39 19.64 -16.89
CA GLU A 117 12.45 18.82 -16.30
C GLU A 117 13.21 19.60 -15.23
N VAL A 118 13.25 19.05 -14.02
CA VAL A 118 14.14 19.51 -12.94
C VAL A 118 15.31 18.53 -12.83
N ARG A 119 16.50 19.01 -13.19
CA ARG A 119 17.75 18.26 -13.04
C ARG A 119 18.32 18.49 -11.64
N GLY A 120 18.63 17.40 -10.95
CA GLY A 120 19.32 17.46 -9.68
C GLY A 120 20.77 17.94 -9.83
N GLU A 121 21.26 18.65 -8.81
CA GLU A 121 22.62 19.21 -8.75
C GLU A 121 23.54 18.39 -7.83
N GLY A 122 22.99 17.40 -7.12
CA GLY A 122 23.71 16.52 -6.21
C GLY A 122 24.48 15.39 -6.91
N ALA A 123 25.44 14.80 -6.19
CA ALA A 123 26.14 13.61 -6.66
C ALA A 123 25.28 12.35 -6.47
N ALA A 124 25.28 11.47 -7.48
CA ALA A 124 24.56 10.20 -7.40
C ALA A 124 25.19 9.30 -6.34
N ALA A 125 24.35 8.76 -5.44
CA ALA A 125 24.81 7.74 -4.51
C ALA A 125 25.18 6.46 -5.28
N THR A 126 26.43 6.01 -5.11
CA THR A 126 27.01 4.85 -5.80
C THR A 126 26.93 3.55 -5.00
N GLU A 127 26.37 3.60 -3.80
CA GLU A 127 26.16 2.45 -2.93
C GLU A 127 24.78 2.54 -2.26
N LEU A 128 24.22 1.38 -1.87
CA LEU A 128 22.95 1.35 -1.13
C LEU A 128 23.21 1.77 0.33
N VAL A 129 22.68 2.93 0.69
CA VAL A 129 22.68 3.44 2.07
C VAL A 129 21.27 3.44 2.63
N VAL A 130 21.04 2.71 3.72
CA VAL A 130 19.75 2.68 4.44
C VAL A 130 19.88 3.49 5.73
N PRO A 131 19.19 4.64 5.86
CA PRO A 131 19.20 5.39 7.10
C PRO A 131 18.40 4.61 8.16
N TYR A 132 18.96 4.42 9.36
CA TYR A 132 18.27 3.76 10.47
C TYR A 132 18.79 4.26 11.82
N ARG A 133 17.87 4.82 12.64
CA ARG A 133 18.15 5.33 14.00
C ARG A 133 19.38 6.24 14.07
N GLY A 134 19.44 7.23 13.18
CA GLY A 134 20.53 8.21 13.12
C GLY A 134 21.84 7.70 12.51
N ARG A 135 21.88 6.44 12.03
CA ARG A 135 23.02 5.86 11.33
C ARG A 135 22.73 5.69 9.84
N GLU A 136 23.78 5.73 9.04
CA GLU A 136 23.75 5.39 7.61
C GLU A 136 24.33 3.99 7.41
N LEU A 137 23.45 3.01 7.22
CA LEU A 137 23.85 1.61 7.09
C LEU A 137 24.23 1.30 5.65
N ARG A 138 25.42 0.73 5.46
CA ARG A 138 25.99 0.31 4.17
C ARG A 138 26.97 -0.85 4.39
N GLY A 139 27.30 -1.58 3.33
CA GLY A 139 28.21 -2.73 3.41
C GLY A 139 27.84 -3.69 4.54
N ASP A 140 28.81 -4.02 5.38
CA ASP A 140 28.68 -4.98 6.49
C ASP A 140 27.64 -4.53 7.52
N ALA A 141 27.60 -3.24 7.86
CA ALA A 141 26.63 -2.70 8.80
C ALA A 141 25.18 -2.84 8.31
N LEU A 142 24.95 -2.77 6.99
CA LEU A 142 23.65 -3.07 6.41
C LEU A 142 23.35 -4.57 6.49
N ARG A 143 24.30 -5.44 6.13
CA ARG A 143 24.13 -6.90 6.18
C ARG A 143 23.79 -7.39 7.60
N ASP A 144 24.52 -6.89 8.59
CA ASP A 144 24.29 -7.23 10.00
C ASP A 144 22.92 -6.75 10.47
N GLN A 145 22.48 -5.56 10.07
CA GLN A 145 21.16 -5.05 10.43
C GLN A 145 20.02 -5.84 9.76
N LEU A 146 20.19 -6.26 8.50
CA LEU A 146 19.22 -7.12 7.82
C LEU A 146 19.10 -8.47 8.53
N ALA A 147 20.24 -9.07 8.93
CA ALA A 147 20.26 -10.30 9.72
C ALA A 147 19.57 -10.13 11.08
N ASP A 148 19.84 -9.03 11.81
CA ASP A 148 19.13 -8.69 13.06
C ASP A 148 17.62 -8.58 12.86
N TRP A 149 17.18 -7.89 11.80
CA TRP A 149 15.76 -7.76 11.51
C TRP A 149 15.09 -9.10 11.19
N VAL A 150 15.77 -10.01 10.49
CA VAL A 150 15.26 -11.37 10.24
C VAL A 150 15.17 -12.16 11.55
N VAL A 151 16.22 -12.16 12.37
CA VAL A 151 16.25 -12.86 13.67
C VAL A 151 15.16 -12.35 14.60
N ARG A 152 14.93 -11.04 14.63
CA ARG A 152 13.86 -10.42 15.42
C ARG A 152 12.47 -10.58 14.79
N GLY A 153 12.37 -11.19 13.61
CA GLY A 153 11.13 -11.39 12.89
C GLY A 153 10.50 -10.10 12.35
N VAL A 154 11.28 -9.05 12.14
CA VAL A 154 10.82 -7.75 11.62
C VAL A 154 10.47 -7.82 10.12
N MET A 155 11.16 -8.68 9.37
CA MET A 155 10.95 -8.91 7.94
C MET A 155 11.15 -10.39 7.59
N GLU A 156 10.64 -10.80 6.44
CA GLU A 156 10.89 -12.13 5.91
C GLU A 156 12.33 -12.27 5.39
N PRO A 157 12.97 -13.45 5.49
CA PRO A 157 14.34 -13.68 5.02
C PRO A 157 14.57 -13.27 3.56
N SER A 158 13.58 -13.53 2.70
CA SER A 158 13.62 -13.15 1.28
C SER A 158 13.70 -11.62 1.07
N ALA A 159 13.24 -10.80 2.03
CA ALA A 159 13.39 -9.36 1.96
C ALA A 159 14.84 -8.95 2.20
N ALA A 160 15.47 -9.54 3.21
CA ALA A 160 16.87 -9.30 3.52
C ALA A 160 17.79 -9.74 2.36
N GLU A 161 17.51 -10.91 1.77
CA GLU A 161 18.23 -11.41 0.59
C GLU A 161 18.10 -10.44 -0.59
N ALA A 162 16.89 -9.98 -0.91
CA ALA A 162 16.65 -9.04 -2.02
C ALA A 162 17.35 -7.69 -1.79
N VAL A 163 17.33 -7.14 -0.57
CA VAL A 163 18.02 -5.89 -0.25
C VAL A 163 19.55 -6.08 -0.31
N ALA A 164 20.07 -7.21 0.16
CA ALA A 164 21.49 -7.55 0.04
C ALA A 164 21.91 -7.74 -1.43
N GLU A 165 21.04 -8.31 -2.27
CA GLU A 165 21.26 -8.44 -3.72
C GLU A 165 21.43 -7.06 -4.38
N VAL A 166 20.60 -6.08 -4.02
CA VAL A 166 20.76 -4.69 -4.50
C VAL A 166 22.04 -4.05 -4.01
N ALA A 167 22.40 -4.26 -2.73
CA ALA A 167 23.65 -3.74 -2.17
C ALA A 167 24.89 -4.27 -2.92
N ALA A 168 24.82 -5.51 -3.42
CA ALA A 168 25.87 -6.13 -4.23
C ALA A 168 25.87 -5.67 -5.71
N HIS A 169 24.80 -5.02 -6.18
CA HIS A 169 24.65 -4.55 -7.56
C HIS A 169 24.26 -3.05 -7.62
N PRO A 170 25.16 -2.14 -7.22
CA PRO A 170 24.85 -0.70 -7.15
C PRO A 170 24.41 -0.08 -8.49
N GLY A 171 24.75 -0.70 -9.63
CA GLY A 171 24.27 -0.28 -10.95
C GLY A 171 22.74 -0.32 -11.11
N TRP A 172 22.03 -1.12 -10.31
CA TRP A 172 20.57 -1.19 -10.36
C TRP A 172 19.88 0.03 -9.74
N LEU A 173 20.56 0.76 -8.85
CA LEU A 173 19.98 1.87 -8.09
C LEU A 173 19.41 2.99 -9.00
N ARG A 174 20.04 3.20 -10.16
CA ARG A 174 19.64 4.21 -11.15
C ARG A 174 18.40 3.82 -11.94
N ALA A 175 17.97 2.56 -11.86
CA ALA A 175 16.87 2.00 -12.66
C ALA A 175 16.98 2.37 -14.15
N GLU A 176 18.18 2.23 -14.73
CA GLU A 176 18.44 2.66 -16.11
C GLU A 176 17.47 2.00 -17.10
N GLY A 177 17.07 2.75 -18.13
CA GLY A 177 16.04 2.33 -19.09
C GLY A 177 14.59 2.44 -18.60
N HIS A 178 14.36 2.86 -17.34
CA HIS A 178 13.02 3.02 -16.77
C HIS A 178 12.71 4.49 -16.46
N THR A 179 11.45 4.87 -16.65
CA THR A 179 10.87 6.09 -16.09
C THR A 179 9.87 5.69 -15.00
N VAL A 180 10.20 5.98 -13.74
CA VAL A 180 9.35 5.63 -12.60
C VAL A 180 8.31 6.72 -12.40
N VAL A 181 7.04 6.40 -12.63
CA VAL A 181 5.90 7.31 -12.41
C VAL A 181 5.43 7.15 -10.96
N VAL A 182 5.64 8.19 -10.15
CA VAL A 182 5.25 8.20 -8.72
C VAL A 182 3.94 8.95 -8.57
N LEU A 183 2.84 8.20 -8.42
CA LEU A 183 1.53 8.75 -8.09
C LEU A 183 1.48 9.08 -6.59
N GLY A 184 1.31 10.36 -6.26
CA GLY A 184 1.44 10.87 -4.90
C GLY A 184 2.88 11.24 -4.55
N ALA A 185 3.56 11.99 -5.43
CA ALA A 185 4.96 12.37 -5.25
C ALA A 185 5.24 13.14 -3.93
N GLY A 186 4.26 13.87 -3.41
CA GLY A 186 4.33 14.58 -2.13
C GLY A 186 3.99 13.71 -0.91
N ALA A 187 3.68 12.42 -1.08
CA ALA A 187 3.40 11.51 0.02
C ALA A 187 4.66 11.24 0.85
N GLU A 188 4.50 11.09 2.17
CA GLU A 188 5.62 10.74 3.05
C GLU A 188 6.15 9.32 2.81
N MET A 189 5.29 8.43 2.30
CA MET A 189 5.65 7.08 1.89
C MET A 189 5.71 7.03 0.37
N GLY A 190 6.87 6.65 -0.18
CA GLY A 190 7.09 6.54 -1.62
C GLY A 190 8.58 6.57 -1.99
N PRO A 191 8.94 6.08 -3.18
CA PRO A 191 10.33 5.92 -3.58
C PRO A 191 10.94 7.18 -4.20
N LEU A 192 10.21 8.31 -4.28
CA LEU A 192 10.67 9.54 -4.94
C LEU A 192 12.07 9.96 -4.48
N ALA A 193 12.24 10.19 -3.17
CA ALA A 193 13.50 10.65 -2.60
C ALA A 193 14.67 9.67 -2.81
N PRO A 194 14.55 8.35 -2.51
CA PRO A 194 15.65 7.42 -2.78
C PRO A 194 15.98 7.29 -4.27
N LEU A 195 14.98 7.22 -5.16
CA LEU A 195 15.21 7.11 -6.61
C LEU A 195 15.95 8.34 -7.17
N LEU A 196 15.52 9.55 -6.80
CA LEU A 196 16.20 10.78 -7.20
C LEU A 196 17.62 10.84 -6.63
N ARG A 197 17.84 10.41 -5.38
CA ARG A 197 19.18 10.36 -4.78
C ARG A 197 20.12 9.41 -5.53
N TRP A 198 19.59 8.31 -6.06
CA TRP A 198 20.36 7.35 -6.85
C TRP A 198 20.63 7.82 -8.29
N GLY A 199 19.95 8.87 -8.75
CA GLY A 199 20.12 9.40 -10.10
C GLY A 199 19.11 8.86 -11.12
N ALA A 200 18.00 8.27 -10.67
CA ALA A 200 16.95 7.76 -11.55
C ALA A 200 16.14 8.90 -12.19
N THR A 201 15.40 8.55 -13.26
CA THR A 201 14.37 9.42 -13.85
C THR A 201 13.02 9.12 -13.22
N VAL A 202 12.40 10.13 -12.61
CA VAL A 202 11.12 10.01 -11.91
C VAL A 202 10.11 11.01 -12.49
N ALA A 203 8.97 10.51 -12.96
CA ALA A 203 7.83 11.32 -13.32
C ALA A 203 6.90 11.47 -12.12
N ALA A 204 6.72 12.69 -11.63
CA ALA A 204 5.90 12.95 -10.45
C ALA A 204 4.46 13.30 -10.84
N VAL A 205 3.49 12.68 -10.19
CA VAL A 205 2.07 13.08 -10.28
C VAL A 205 1.60 13.43 -8.88
N ASP A 206 1.14 14.66 -8.70
CA ASP A 206 0.47 15.12 -7.48
C ASP A 206 -0.46 16.30 -7.81
N LEU A 207 -1.29 16.67 -6.83
CA LEU A 207 -2.29 17.72 -6.95
C LEU A 207 -1.65 19.05 -7.37
N PRO A 208 -2.39 19.91 -8.11
CA PRO A 208 -1.92 21.24 -8.49
C PRO A 208 -1.92 22.20 -7.29
N ARG A 209 -0.98 21.98 -6.37
CA ARG A 209 -0.81 22.73 -5.12
C ARG A 209 0.64 23.17 -5.01
N GLU A 210 0.86 24.48 -5.01
CA GLU A 210 2.19 25.10 -4.94
C GLU A 210 3.07 24.49 -3.85
N ALA A 211 2.58 24.44 -2.60
CA ALA A 211 3.35 23.90 -1.48
C ALA A 211 3.78 22.43 -1.65
N VAL A 212 3.03 21.61 -2.40
CA VAL A 212 3.45 20.23 -2.73
C VAL A 212 4.64 20.26 -3.68
N TRP A 213 4.50 21.03 -4.77
CA TRP A 213 5.51 21.13 -5.82
C TRP A 213 6.80 21.81 -5.37
N GLU A 214 6.72 22.82 -4.50
CA GLU A 214 7.92 23.40 -3.87
C GLU A 214 8.77 22.34 -3.15
N ARG A 215 8.13 21.46 -2.36
CA ARG A 215 8.85 20.39 -1.63
C ARG A 215 9.39 19.32 -2.57
N VAL A 216 8.61 18.92 -3.56
CA VAL A 216 9.00 17.90 -4.55
C VAL A 216 10.18 18.40 -5.39
N ARG A 217 10.11 19.62 -5.92
CA ARG A 217 11.20 20.26 -6.68
C ARG A 217 12.44 20.45 -5.83
N ALA A 218 12.30 20.94 -4.60
CA ALA A 218 13.44 21.10 -3.69
C ALA A 218 14.12 19.76 -3.33
N THR A 219 13.36 18.65 -3.30
CA THR A 219 13.92 17.31 -3.15
C THR A 219 14.71 16.90 -4.39
N ALA A 220 14.19 17.17 -5.59
CA ALA A 220 14.88 16.87 -6.85
C ALA A 220 16.15 17.69 -7.05
N THR A 221 16.12 19.01 -6.84
CA THR A 221 17.28 19.89 -7.00
C THR A 221 18.46 19.45 -6.14
N ARG A 222 18.21 19.01 -4.90
CA ARG A 222 19.26 18.52 -3.98
C ARG A 222 19.76 17.10 -4.29
N ALA A 223 19.06 16.36 -5.14
CA ALA A 223 19.38 14.98 -5.48
C ALA A 223 20.18 14.92 -6.79
N ALA A 224 20.43 13.71 -7.31
CA ALA A 224 21.23 13.51 -8.54
C ALA A 224 20.38 13.16 -9.77
N GLY A 225 19.10 12.84 -9.54
CA GLY A 225 18.20 12.33 -10.56
C GLY A 225 17.52 13.42 -11.36
N ARG A 226 16.64 12.98 -12.26
CA ARG A 226 15.79 13.84 -13.07
C ARG A 226 14.36 13.71 -12.59
N LEU A 227 13.73 14.83 -12.28
CA LEU A 227 12.31 14.90 -11.98
C LEU A 227 11.58 15.46 -13.21
N LEU A 228 10.62 14.70 -13.72
CA LEU A 228 9.71 15.12 -14.77
C LEU A 228 8.41 15.58 -14.12
N VAL A 229 8.03 16.82 -14.43
CA VAL A 229 6.93 17.52 -13.79
C VAL A 229 5.87 17.87 -14.84
N PRO A 230 4.60 17.50 -14.64
CA PRO A 230 3.52 17.88 -15.55
C PRO A 230 3.15 19.35 -15.33
N VAL A 231 3.14 20.12 -16.41
CA VAL A 231 2.73 21.54 -16.44
C VAL A 231 1.79 21.77 -17.62
N ASP A 232 0.78 22.61 -17.48
CA ASP A 232 -0.05 23.01 -18.62
C ASP A 232 0.43 24.29 -19.33
N ASP A 233 -0.29 24.67 -20.38
CA ASP A 233 -0.05 25.88 -21.16
C ASP A 233 -0.14 27.17 -20.33
N ALA A 234 -0.85 27.15 -19.19
CA ALA A 234 -0.95 28.27 -18.26
C ALA A 234 0.17 28.27 -17.20
N GLY A 235 1.06 27.28 -17.22
CA GLY A 235 2.15 27.10 -16.27
C GLY A 235 1.72 26.49 -14.93
N VAL A 236 0.48 25.99 -14.82
CA VAL A 236 0.00 25.31 -13.61
C VAL A 236 0.67 23.96 -13.51
N THR A 237 1.44 23.77 -12.43
CA THR A 237 2.11 22.51 -12.14
C THR A 237 1.17 21.52 -11.46
N GLY A 238 1.12 20.29 -11.97
CA GLY A 238 0.40 19.17 -11.37
C GLY A 238 -0.94 18.84 -12.02
N ALA A 239 -1.56 17.77 -11.51
CA ALA A 239 -2.84 17.25 -11.99
C ALA A 239 -3.64 16.60 -10.86
N ASP A 240 -4.95 16.84 -10.82
CA ASP A 240 -5.87 16.12 -9.94
C ASP A 240 -6.31 14.82 -10.59
N LEU A 241 -5.68 13.72 -10.19
CA LEU A 241 -5.97 12.40 -10.73
C LEU A 241 -7.45 11.99 -10.56
N LEU A 242 -8.22 12.60 -9.65
CA LEU A 242 -9.65 12.33 -9.54
C LEU A 242 -10.43 12.73 -10.79
N ALA A 243 -10.02 13.78 -11.49
CA ALA A 243 -10.69 14.25 -12.71
C ALA A 243 -9.84 14.12 -13.97
N GLU A 244 -8.52 14.07 -13.82
CA GLU A 244 -7.57 14.25 -14.92
C GLU A 244 -6.84 12.97 -15.31
N VAL A 245 -7.52 11.82 -15.19
CA VAL A 245 -6.95 10.52 -15.62
C VAL A 245 -6.54 10.55 -17.10
N PRO A 246 -7.36 11.07 -18.05
CA PRO A 246 -6.98 11.14 -19.46
C PRO A 246 -5.73 11.99 -19.75
N GLU A 247 -5.59 13.12 -19.07
CA GLU A 247 -4.47 14.06 -19.17
C GLU A 247 -3.19 13.40 -18.65
N VAL A 248 -3.24 12.83 -17.44
CA VAL A 248 -2.09 12.13 -16.84
C VAL A 248 -1.69 10.93 -17.69
N ALA A 249 -2.66 10.15 -18.20
CA ALA A 249 -2.38 9.02 -19.07
C ALA A 249 -1.65 9.45 -20.35
N THR A 250 -2.18 10.46 -21.05
CA THR A 250 -1.59 10.95 -22.30
C THR A 250 -0.17 11.48 -22.09
N TRP A 251 0.06 12.21 -21.00
CA TRP A 251 1.38 12.70 -20.63
C TRP A 251 2.37 11.57 -20.33
N VAL A 252 1.96 10.60 -19.49
CA VAL A 252 2.81 9.47 -19.10
C VAL A 252 3.13 8.55 -20.27
N GLU A 253 2.17 8.32 -21.18
CA GLU A 253 2.37 7.49 -22.38
C GLU A 253 3.48 8.03 -23.29
N GLY A 254 3.64 9.36 -23.34
CA GLY A 254 4.67 10.04 -24.13
C GLY A 254 6.07 10.05 -23.53
N LEU A 255 6.27 9.50 -22.32
CA LEU A 255 7.57 9.50 -21.66
C LEU A 255 8.51 8.38 -22.18
N ASP A 256 9.81 8.64 -22.13
CA ASP A 256 10.83 7.71 -22.59
C ASP A 256 11.04 6.51 -21.66
N GLY A 257 11.57 5.43 -22.23
CA GLY A 257 11.92 4.20 -21.51
C GLY A 257 10.71 3.37 -21.09
N ARG A 258 10.96 2.30 -20.34
CA ARG A 258 9.91 1.44 -19.78
C ARG A 258 9.23 2.16 -18.62
N LEU A 259 7.90 2.25 -18.66
CA LEU A 259 7.13 2.88 -17.58
C LEU A 259 7.04 1.97 -16.36
N VAL A 260 7.20 2.56 -15.17
CA VAL A 260 6.96 1.88 -13.89
C VAL A 260 5.99 2.73 -13.06
N VAL A 261 4.72 2.34 -13.04
CA VAL A 261 3.67 3.14 -12.40
C VAL A 261 3.47 2.70 -10.96
N GLY A 262 3.95 3.52 -10.03
CA GLY A 262 3.84 3.28 -8.60
C GLY A 262 2.69 4.06 -7.96
N ASN A 263 1.78 3.35 -7.27
CA ASN A 263 0.68 3.97 -6.55
C ASN A 263 1.01 4.18 -5.07
N TYR A 264 1.34 5.42 -4.70
CA TYR A 264 1.66 5.84 -3.33
C TYR A 264 0.65 6.85 -2.77
N LEU A 265 -0.47 7.03 -3.48
CA LEU A 265 -1.53 7.95 -3.09
C LEU A 265 -2.14 7.55 -1.76
N TYR A 266 -2.45 8.57 -0.96
CA TYR A 266 -3.17 8.41 0.29
C TYR A 266 -4.11 9.60 0.51
N ALA A 267 -5.32 9.29 0.94
CA ALA A 267 -6.26 10.27 1.44
C ALA A 267 -7.06 9.69 2.61
N ASP A 268 -7.83 10.53 3.31
CA ASP A 268 -8.71 10.07 4.37
C ASP A 268 -10.08 9.63 3.81
N GLY A 269 -10.65 8.57 4.38
CA GLY A 269 -12.03 8.17 4.16
C GLY A 269 -12.38 7.88 2.70
N ALA A 270 -13.48 8.45 2.23
CA ALA A 270 -14.04 8.20 0.89
C ALA A 270 -13.07 8.58 -0.24
N THR A 271 -12.32 9.68 -0.07
CA THR A 271 -11.38 10.16 -1.08
C THR A 271 -10.25 9.17 -1.34
N HIS A 272 -9.86 8.36 -0.35
CA HIS A 272 -8.85 7.33 -0.54
C HIS A 272 -9.29 6.28 -1.56
N VAL A 273 -10.54 5.80 -1.46
CA VAL A 273 -11.09 4.85 -2.42
C VAL A 273 -11.13 5.50 -3.80
N ARG A 274 -11.63 6.74 -3.89
CA ARG A 274 -11.76 7.47 -5.17
C ARG A 274 -10.42 7.63 -5.89
N VAL A 275 -9.38 8.07 -5.17
CA VAL A 275 -8.05 8.27 -5.76
C VAL A 275 -7.35 6.96 -6.09
N THR A 276 -7.59 5.90 -5.31
CA THR A 276 -7.12 4.54 -5.65
C THR A 276 -7.78 4.02 -6.91
N VAL A 277 -9.09 4.23 -7.08
CA VAL A 277 -9.82 3.85 -8.30
C VAL A 277 -9.29 4.64 -9.50
N ALA A 278 -9.01 5.93 -9.33
CA ALA A 278 -8.38 6.74 -10.36
C ALA A 278 -7.02 6.18 -10.81
N ALA A 279 -6.16 5.81 -9.86
CA ALA A 279 -4.89 5.16 -10.14
C ALA A 279 -5.06 3.77 -10.79
N ASP A 280 -6.10 3.02 -10.43
CA ASP A 280 -6.40 1.72 -11.06
C ASP A 280 -6.80 1.88 -12.54
N VAL A 281 -7.67 2.85 -12.84
CA VAL A 281 -8.08 3.18 -14.22
C VAL A 281 -6.87 3.67 -15.04
N LEU A 282 -6.06 4.55 -14.46
CA LEU A 282 -4.81 5.01 -15.08
C LEU A 282 -3.89 3.82 -15.39
N GLY A 283 -3.64 2.95 -14.40
CA GLY A 283 -2.79 1.78 -14.57
C GLY A 283 -3.32 0.82 -15.64
N ALA A 284 -4.62 0.56 -15.67
CA ALA A 284 -5.27 -0.29 -16.69
C ALA A 284 -5.12 0.29 -18.10
N ARG A 285 -5.32 1.61 -18.25
CA ARG A 285 -5.13 2.30 -19.54
C ARG A 285 -3.67 2.25 -20.00
N LEU A 286 -2.72 2.53 -19.10
CA LEU A 286 -1.29 2.52 -19.41
C LEU A 286 -0.79 1.13 -19.80
N VAL A 287 -1.19 0.08 -19.06
CA VAL A 287 -0.82 -1.31 -19.41
C VAL A 287 -1.42 -1.72 -20.76
N ARG A 288 -2.65 -1.30 -21.08
CA ARG A 288 -3.26 -1.57 -22.38
C ARG A 288 -2.52 -0.87 -23.53
N ASN A 289 -2.15 0.40 -23.35
CA ASN A 289 -1.56 1.22 -24.40
C ASN A 289 -0.04 1.03 -24.53
N ARG A 290 0.63 0.68 -23.43
CA ARG A 290 2.06 0.36 -23.32
C ARG A 290 2.23 -0.96 -22.56
N PRO A 291 2.11 -2.12 -23.24
CA PRO A 291 2.11 -3.45 -22.60
C PRO A 291 3.38 -3.81 -21.82
N ASP A 292 4.48 -3.09 -22.04
CA ASP A 292 5.71 -3.22 -21.27
C ASP A 292 5.63 -2.53 -19.89
N THR A 293 4.61 -1.71 -19.62
CA THR A 293 4.43 -0.99 -18.34
C THR A 293 4.45 -1.93 -17.15
N ALA A 294 5.32 -1.64 -16.18
CA ALA A 294 5.34 -2.30 -14.88
C ALA A 294 4.46 -1.53 -13.88
N LEU A 295 3.89 -2.24 -12.90
CA LEU A 295 3.13 -1.64 -11.81
C LEU A 295 3.85 -1.81 -10.47
N ALA A 296 3.75 -0.83 -9.58
CA ALA A 296 4.35 -0.90 -8.25
C ALA A 296 3.37 -0.50 -7.14
N PHE A 297 3.36 -1.26 -6.06
CA PHE A 297 2.43 -1.07 -4.93
C PHE A 297 3.09 -1.35 -3.60
N LEU A 298 2.70 -0.58 -2.58
CA LEU A 298 3.02 -0.86 -1.19
C LEU A 298 1.77 -1.35 -0.46
N ALA A 299 1.78 -2.63 -0.09
CA ALA A 299 0.76 -3.18 0.78
C ALA A 299 0.91 -2.61 2.19
N THR A 300 -0.21 -2.31 2.84
CA THR A 300 -0.21 -1.99 4.27
C THR A 300 0.05 -3.27 5.06
N PRO A 301 0.89 -3.25 6.11
CA PRO A 301 1.13 -4.44 6.92
C PRO A 301 -0.03 -4.72 7.89
N THR A 302 -0.96 -3.75 8.00
CA THR A 302 -2.19 -3.82 8.80
C THR A 302 -3.40 -4.30 7.99
N ASP A 303 -3.19 -5.24 7.06
CA ASP A 303 -4.26 -5.95 6.33
C ASP A 303 -4.22 -7.44 6.72
N VAL A 304 -5.09 -8.26 6.13
CA VAL A 304 -5.08 -9.71 6.30
C VAL A 304 -4.23 -10.35 5.22
N PHE A 305 -3.25 -11.16 5.60
CA PHE A 305 -2.41 -11.92 4.67
C PHE A 305 -2.43 -13.40 5.00
N ALA A 306 -2.27 -14.23 3.97
CA ALA A 306 -1.76 -15.57 4.20
C ALA A 306 -0.26 -15.46 4.47
N VAL A 307 0.23 -16.15 5.48
CA VAL A 307 1.63 -16.06 5.93
C VAL A 307 2.28 -17.44 5.88
N PRO A 308 3.60 -17.52 5.62
CA PRO A 308 4.28 -18.80 5.56
C PRO A 308 4.27 -19.52 6.91
N ARG A 309 4.34 -20.86 6.88
CA ARG A 309 4.46 -21.69 8.10
C ARG A 309 5.55 -21.20 9.05
N ALA A 310 6.70 -20.76 8.52
CA ALA A 310 7.80 -20.25 9.33
C ALA A 310 7.43 -19.01 10.18
N ALA A 311 6.46 -18.20 9.72
CA ALA A 311 5.94 -17.08 10.51
C ALA A 311 5.01 -17.57 11.64
N VAL A 312 4.20 -18.60 11.37
CA VAL A 312 3.33 -19.26 12.37
C VAL A 312 4.15 -19.93 13.46
N GLU A 313 5.23 -20.63 13.10
CA GLU A 313 6.18 -21.26 14.02
C GLU A 313 6.85 -20.21 14.90
N ALA A 314 7.45 -19.17 14.31
CA ALA A 314 8.07 -18.08 15.06
C ALA A 314 7.09 -17.37 16.02
N SER A 315 5.84 -17.14 15.60
CA SER A 315 4.81 -16.58 16.48
C SER A 315 4.43 -17.52 17.62
N THR A 316 4.34 -18.83 17.35
CA THR A 316 4.05 -19.84 18.35
C THR A 316 5.15 -19.91 19.40
N ASP A 317 6.40 -19.88 18.97
CA ASP A 317 7.57 -19.88 19.86
C ASP A 317 7.61 -18.60 20.69
N ALA A 318 7.44 -17.43 20.07
CA ALA A 318 7.34 -16.15 20.79
C ALA A 318 6.23 -16.16 21.85
N TYR A 319 5.10 -16.82 21.56
CA TYR A 319 4.04 -17.01 22.54
C TYR A 319 4.48 -17.96 23.66
N VAL A 320 5.06 -19.12 23.36
CA VAL A 320 5.45 -20.13 24.37
C VAL A 320 6.58 -19.61 25.28
N GLU A 321 7.60 -19.01 24.69
CA GLU A 321 8.83 -18.57 25.37
C GLU A 321 8.67 -17.25 26.14
N ARG A 322 7.53 -16.57 26.00
CA ARG A 322 7.25 -15.32 26.71
C ARG A 322 7.60 -15.43 28.20
N GLY A 323 8.27 -14.38 28.72
CA GLY A 323 8.83 -14.37 30.07
C GLY A 323 7.82 -14.70 31.17
N ARG A 324 8.29 -15.28 32.27
CA ARG A 324 7.45 -15.64 33.45
C ARG A 324 6.59 -14.47 33.92
N THR A 325 7.13 -13.25 33.94
CA THR A 325 6.41 -12.02 34.31
C THR A 325 5.25 -11.71 33.34
N ALA A 326 5.44 -11.87 32.03
CA ALA A 326 4.37 -11.71 31.04
C ALA A 326 3.29 -12.80 31.15
N LYS A 327 3.67 -14.03 31.54
CA LYS A 327 2.73 -15.12 31.83
C LYS A 327 1.88 -14.82 33.07
N VAL A 328 2.48 -14.24 34.11
CA VAL A 328 1.82 -13.89 35.37
C VAL A 328 0.90 -12.68 35.20
N VAL A 329 1.33 -11.62 34.50
CA VAL A 329 0.53 -10.40 34.26
C VAL A 329 -0.56 -10.63 33.20
N GLY A 330 -0.32 -11.50 32.21
CA GLY A 330 -1.28 -11.77 31.15
C GLY A 330 -2.55 -12.52 31.59
N ARG A 331 -2.47 -13.34 32.65
CA ARG A 331 -3.61 -14.09 33.20
C ARG A 331 -4.71 -13.19 33.80
N PRO A 332 -4.41 -12.27 34.73
CA PRO A 332 -5.41 -11.33 35.26
C PRO A 332 -5.92 -10.38 34.17
N LEU A 333 -5.07 -9.90 33.25
CA LEU A 333 -5.53 -9.06 32.12
C LEU A 333 -6.54 -9.80 31.22
N ARG A 334 -6.27 -11.06 30.88
CA ARG A 334 -7.21 -11.91 30.14
C ARG A 334 -8.52 -12.15 30.92
N TRP A 335 -8.45 -12.32 32.23
CA TRP A 335 -9.66 -12.50 33.04
C TRP A 335 -10.50 -11.22 33.10
N VAL A 336 -9.87 -10.07 33.39
CA VAL A 336 -10.53 -8.75 33.42
C VAL A 336 -11.11 -8.39 32.05
N SER A 337 -10.42 -8.72 30.96
CA SER A 337 -10.91 -8.47 29.61
C SER A 337 -11.93 -9.51 29.11
N ARG A 338 -12.39 -10.45 29.96
CA ARG A 338 -13.26 -11.57 29.59
C ARG A 338 -12.73 -12.36 28.39
N GLY A 339 -11.44 -12.62 28.38
CA GLY A 339 -10.73 -13.41 27.38
C GLY A 339 -10.24 -12.62 26.16
N ARG A 340 -10.71 -11.38 25.94
CA ARG A 340 -10.53 -10.61 24.69
C ARG A 340 -9.11 -10.11 24.35
N LEU A 341 -8.15 -10.22 25.27
CA LEU A 341 -6.79 -9.69 25.09
C LEU A 341 -5.75 -10.80 24.98
N LEU A 342 -4.63 -10.46 24.33
CA LEU A 342 -3.44 -11.32 24.23
C LEU A 342 -3.71 -12.69 23.60
N HIS A 343 -4.65 -12.78 22.65
CA HIS A 343 -4.92 -14.00 21.88
C HIS A 343 -3.69 -14.40 21.07
N ARG A 344 -3.47 -15.71 20.89
CA ARG A 344 -2.43 -16.20 19.97
C ARG A 344 -2.73 -15.65 18.58
N ALA A 345 -1.70 -15.26 17.84
CA ALA A 345 -1.88 -14.78 16.47
C ALA A 345 -2.39 -15.89 15.55
N TYR A 346 -2.01 -17.15 15.81
CA TYR A 346 -2.36 -18.30 14.96
C TYR A 346 -2.79 -19.52 15.78
N PRO A 347 -3.65 -20.40 15.19
CA PRO A 347 -3.68 -21.80 15.56
C PRO A 347 -2.30 -22.44 15.37
N PRO A 348 -1.81 -23.27 16.31
CA PRO A 348 -0.56 -24.01 16.10
C PRO A 348 -0.61 -24.87 14.85
N ALA A 349 0.51 -24.97 14.13
CA ALA A 349 0.67 -25.75 12.89
C ALA A 349 -0.22 -25.34 11.69
N ALA A 350 -0.86 -24.16 11.72
CA ALA A 350 -1.54 -23.63 10.55
C ALA A 350 -0.55 -23.43 9.38
N ASP A 351 -0.93 -23.87 8.18
CA ASP A 351 -0.14 -23.68 6.96
C ASP A 351 -1.02 -23.61 5.69
N PRO A 352 -1.05 -22.46 5.00
CA PRO A 352 -0.52 -21.18 5.47
C PRO A 352 -1.28 -20.67 6.71
N GLY A 353 -0.66 -19.79 7.48
CA GLY A 353 -1.34 -19.05 8.55
C GLY A 353 -2.17 -17.88 8.00
N ILE A 354 -3.13 -17.36 8.77
CA ILE A 354 -3.85 -16.12 8.46
C ILE A 354 -3.42 -15.02 9.41
N GLY A 355 -2.55 -14.13 8.94
CA GLY A 355 -2.09 -12.96 9.69
C GLY A 355 -3.13 -11.84 9.61
N ASP A 356 -4.12 -11.85 10.50
CA ASP A 356 -5.15 -10.81 10.59
C ASP A 356 -4.63 -9.60 11.39
N SER A 357 -4.02 -8.66 10.66
CA SER A 357 -3.48 -7.41 11.23
C SER A 357 -4.38 -6.21 10.97
N LEU A 358 -5.65 -6.42 10.57
CA LEU A 358 -6.58 -5.33 10.31
C LEU A 358 -6.81 -4.49 11.57
N VAL A 359 -6.75 -3.17 11.39
CA VAL A 359 -6.97 -2.20 12.47
C VAL A 359 -8.34 -1.55 12.25
N PRO A 360 -9.38 -1.88 13.05
CA PRO A 360 -10.74 -1.41 12.82
C PRO A 360 -10.89 0.12 12.76
N VAL A 361 -10.04 0.86 13.49
CA VAL A 361 -10.09 2.33 13.52
C VAL A 361 -9.67 2.98 12.18
N GLN A 362 -9.01 2.23 11.28
CA GLN A 362 -8.71 2.71 9.92
C GLN A 362 -9.98 2.76 9.04
N GLY A 363 -10.99 1.95 9.37
CA GLY A 363 -12.29 1.94 8.73
C GLY A 363 -12.36 1.18 7.39
N PRO A 364 -13.59 0.90 6.91
CA PRO A 364 -13.82 0.07 5.72
C PRO A 364 -13.29 0.70 4.43
N ASN A 365 -13.30 2.03 4.31
CA ASN A 365 -12.81 2.70 3.09
C ASN A 365 -11.29 2.55 2.93
N TYR A 366 -10.53 2.59 4.02
CA TYR A 366 -9.09 2.32 3.97
C TYR A 366 -8.81 0.87 3.56
N ALA A 367 -9.53 -0.09 4.16
CA ALA A 367 -9.40 -1.50 3.81
C ALA A 367 -9.73 -1.76 2.34
N LEU A 368 -10.82 -1.17 1.81
CA LEU A 368 -11.21 -1.29 0.41
C LEU A 368 -10.17 -0.67 -0.52
N ALA A 369 -9.68 0.54 -0.23
CA ALA A 369 -8.64 1.18 -1.04
C ALA A 369 -7.38 0.32 -1.11
N LYS A 370 -6.91 -0.23 0.01
CA LYS A 370 -5.74 -1.11 0.02
C LYS A 370 -6.01 -2.45 -0.69
N ARG A 371 -7.24 -2.96 -0.61
CA ARG A 371 -7.64 -4.18 -1.30
C ARG A 371 -7.68 -4.01 -2.81
N ILE A 372 -8.14 -2.87 -3.33
CA ILE A 372 -8.12 -2.55 -4.77
C ILE A 372 -6.69 -2.58 -5.32
N GLN A 373 -5.73 -1.94 -4.63
CA GLN A 373 -4.31 -1.95 -5.02
C GLN A 373 -3.77 -3.38 -5.13
N ARG A 374 -4.13 -4.22 -4.16
CA ARG A 374 -3.69 -5.61 -4.05
C ARG A 374 -4.35 -6.53 -5.08
N TRP A 375 -5.64 -6.30 -5.37
CA TRP A 375 -6.32 -6.98 -6.47
C TRP A 375 -5.70 -6.62 -7.83
N ARG A 376 -5.37 -5.35 -8.08
CA ARG A 376 -4.69 -4.95 -9.32
C ARG A 376 -3.33 -5.62 -9.47
N ALA A 377 -2.54 -5.67 -8.39
CA ALA A 377 -1.27 -6.39 -8.40
C ALA A 377 -1.46 -7.87 -8.77
N THR A 378 -2.46 -8.53 -8.14
CA THR A 378 -2.80 -9.94 -8.41
C THR A 378 -3.21 -10.16 -9.87
N THR A 379 -4.10 -9.32 -10.41
CA THR A 379 -4.59 -9.51 -11.78
C THR A 379 -3.51 -9.21 -12.81
N ALA A 380 -2.72 -8.15 -12.62
CA ALA A 380 -1.62 -7.82 -13.53
C ALA A 380 -0.54 -8.91 -13.56
N LEU A 381 -0.20 -9.51 -12.41
CA LEU A 381 0.70 -10.67 -12.36
C LEU A 381 0.11 -11.89 -13.08
N ALA A 382 -1.17 -12.19 -12.86
CA ALA A 382 -1.86 -13.30 -13.51
C ALA A 382 -1.95 -13.13 -15.04
N ASP A 383 -1.96 -11.88 -15.52
CA ASP A 383 -1.97 -11.54 -16.94
C ASP A 383 -0.53 -11.46 -17.52
N GLY A 384 0.50 -11.81 -16.75
CA GLY A 384 1.90 -11.87 -17.19
C GLY A 384 2.66 -10.53 -17.13
N GLY A 385 2.06 -9.50 -16.52
CA GLY A 385 2.69 -8.19 -16.33
C GLY A 385 3.79 -8.20 -15.27
N LEU A 386 4.71 -7.23 -15.35
CA LEU A 386 5.71 -7.01 -14.30
C LEU A 386 5.09 -6.20 -13.16
N VAL A 387 5.08 -6.76 -11.95
CA VAL A 387 4.58 -6.08 -10.75
C VAL A 387 5.60 -6.16 -9.63
N SER A 388 5.91 -5.01 -9.02
CA SER A 388 6.61 -4.95 -7.74
C SER A 388 5.60 -4.65 -6.63
N PHE A 389 5.26 -5.67 -5.85
CA PHE A 389 4.30 -5.57 -4.75
C PHE A 389 4.97 -6.04 -3.48
N HIS A 390 5.07 -5.16 -2.48
CA HIS A 390 5.71 -5.49 -1.20
C HIS A 390 4.89 -5.01 -0.02
N VAL A 391 4.84 -5.84 1.03
CA VAL A 391 4.31 -5.42 2.33
C VAL A 391 5.31 -4.46 2.96
N ALA A 392 4.92 -3.19 3.05
CA ALA A 392 5.74 -2.14 3.66
C ALA A 392 5.55 -2.12 5.19
N PRO A 393 6.55 -1.67 5.97
CA PRO A 393 6.43 -1.65 7.43
C PRO A 393 5.49 -0.56 7.92
N SER A 394 5.00 -0.73 9.15
CA SER A 394 4.31 0.35 9.87
C SER A 394 5.29 1.49 10.06
N THR A 395 4.92 2.69 9.62
CA THR A 395 5.84 3.82 9.53
C THR A 395 5.30 5.04 10.28
N ARG A 396 6.17 5.78 10.99
CA ARG A 396 5.82 7.00 11.75
C ARG A 396 5.54 8.21 10.84
N THR A 397 4.50 8.13 10.02
CA THR A 397 4.09 9.24 9.16
C THR A 397 3.23 10.25 9.91
N ARG A 398 3.20 11.52 9.46
CA ARG A 398 2.29 12.55 10.00
C ARG A 398 0.83 12.13 9.89
N SER A 399 0.46 11.43 8.81
CA SER A 399 -0.91 10.93 8.59
C SER A 399 -1.35 9.91 9.64
N VAL A 400 -0.43 9.13 10.21
CA VAL A 400 -0.72 8.21 11.32
C VAL A 400 -0.66 8.94 12.65
N LEU A 401 0.37 9.77 12.87
CA LEU A 401 0.61 10.44 14.14
C LEU A 401 -0.47 11.47 14.50
N LYS A 402 -1.24 11.99 13.54
CA LYS A 402 -2.40 12.85 13.80
C LYS A 402 -3.49 12.17 14.64
N ASN A 403 -3.58 10.84 14.59
CA ASN A 403 -4.51 10.07 15.43
C ASN A 403 -3.80 9.67 16.74
N ARG A 404 -4.23 10.28 17.85
CA ARG A 404 -3.62 10.07 19.18
C ARG A 404 -3.59 8.60 19.63
N ALA A 405 -4.61 7.81 19.28
CA ALA A 405 -4.67 6.40 19.66
C ALA A 405 -3.64 5.58 18.88
N LEU A 406 -3.50 5.82 17.57
CA LEU A 406 -2.49 5.16 16.74
C LEU A 406 -1.07 5.60 17.11
N ALA A 407 -0.86 6.90 17.36
CA ALA A 407 0.43 7.42 17.83
C ALA A 407 0.88 6.76 19.15
N ALA A 408 -0.02 6.64 20.13
CA ALA A 408 0.27 5.95 21.38
C ALA A 408 0.53 4.45 21.18
N ALA A 409 -0.24 3.79 20.32
CA ALA A 409 0.00 2.38 19.98
C ALA A 409 1.37 2.16 19.33
N PHE A 410 1.79 3.06 18.43
CA PHE A 410 3.09 3.01 17.76
C PHE A 410 4.25 3.22 18.75
N ALA A 411 4.07 4.10 19.74
CA ALA A 411 5.05 4.28 20.81
C ALA A 411 5.21 3.01 21.68
N GLY A 412 4.11 2.25 21.90
CA GLY A 412 4.13 1.00 22.66
C GLY A 412 4.46 -0.26 21.87
N ALA A 413 4.44 -0.21 20.53
CA ALA A 413 4.48 -1.37 19.64
C ALA A 413 5.70 -2.28 19.85
N HIS A 414 6.87 -1.69 20.11
CA HIS A 414 8.12 -2.43 20.34
C HIS A 414 8.03 -3.42 21.52
N ARG A 415 7.15 -3.18 22.51
CA ARG A 415 6.92 -4.09 23.65
C ARG A 415 6.23 -5.39 23.23
N PHE A 416 5.66 -5.42 22.04
CA PHE A 416 5.00 -6.58 21.44
C PHE A 416 5.78 -7.15 20.25
N GLY A 417 7.07 -6.80 20.11
CA GLY A 417 7.93 -7.27 19.02
C GLY A 417 7.68 -6.57 17.68
N VAL A 418 6.93 -5.46 17.67
CA VAL A 418 6.61 -4.72 16.44
C VAL A 418 7.55 -3.52 16.29
N GLU A 419 8.32 -3.50 15.20
CA GLU A 419 9.19 -2.40 14.81
C GLU A 419 8.41 -1.40 13.96
N VAL A 420 8.38 -0.14 14.40
CA VAL A 420 7.83 0.97 13.63
C VAL A 420 8.98 1.77 13.02
N PHE A 421 8.97 1.90 11.71
CA PHE A 421 10.04 2.48 10.92
C PHE A 421 9.91 4.00 10.79
N GLU A 422 11.04 4.67 10.58
CA GLU A 422 11.05 6.05 10.09
C GLU A 422 10.79 6.07 8.58
N PRO A 423 10.11 7.09 8.03
CA PRO A 423 9.79 7.17 6.59
C PRO A 423 11.01 7.00 5.69
N ALA A 424 12.14 7.61 6.03
CA ALA A 424 13.37 7.50 5.23
C ALA A 424 13.89 6.06 5.14
N THR A 425 13.81 5.29 6.25
CA THR A 425 14.19 3.87 6.27
C THR A 425 13.26 3.05 5.39
N ALA A 426 11.95 3.19 5.62
CA ALA A 426 10.93 2.43 4.90
C ALA A 426 10.96 2.73 3.39
N ASN A 427 11.03 4.01 3.00
CA ASN A 427 11.10 4.42 1.59
C ASN A 427 12.33 3.87 0.90
N THR A 428 13.50 3.88 1.57
CA THR A 428 14.72 3.36 0.97
C THR A 428 14.69 1.84 0.80
N LEU A 429 14.18 1.10 1.80
CA LEU A 429 14.00 -0.36 1.68
C LEU A 429 13.01 -0.72 0.57
N MET A 430 11.86 -0.06 0.52
CA MET A 430 10.84 -0.34 -0.51
C MET A 430 11.31 0.05 -1.91
N ALA A 431 12.09 1.14 -2.04
CA ALA A 431 12.70 1.51 -3.31
C ALA A 431 13.79 0.49 -3.73
N ALA A 432 14.55 -0.07 -2.78
CA ALA A 432 15.51 -1.13 -3.07
C ALA A 432 14.81 -2.38 -3.62
N LEU A 433 13.71 -2.81 -2.98
CA LEU A 433 12.90 -3.93 -3.49
C LEU A 433 12.30 -3.64 -4.87
N LEU A 434 11.85 -2.41 -5.12
CA LEU A 434 11.39 -1.99 -6.44
C LEU A 434 12.47 -2.15 -7.51
N VAL A 435 13.66 -1.55 -7.32
CA VAL A 435 14.73 -1.63 -8.33
C VAL A 435 15.26 -3.05 -8.50
N ARG A 436 15.23 -3.87 -7.44
CA ARG A 436 15.53 -5.29 -7.51
C ARG A 436 14.59 -6.01 -8.46
N ASP A 437 13.28 -5.80 -8.33
CA ASP A 437 12.30 -6.48 -9.18
C ASP A 437 12.34 -6.00 -10.64
N LEU A 438 12.70 -4.73 -10.87
CA LEU A 438 12.92 -4.20 -12.22
C LEU A 438 14.15 -4.83 -12.89
N ALA A 439 15.25 -4.96 -12.13
CA ALA A 439 16.48 -5.56 -12.63
C ALA A 439 16.37 -7.09 -12.78
N ARG A 440 15.64 -7.73 -11.85
CA ARG A 440 15.47 -9.17 -11.77
C ARG A 440 14.03 -9.51 -11.36
N PRO A 441 13.11 -9.58 -12.34
CA PRO A 441 11.73 -9.95 -12.10
C PRO A 441 11.62 -11.24 -11.28
N PRO A 442 10.80 -11.26 -10.21
CA PRO A 442 10.61 -12.46 -9.42
C PRO A 442 9.98 -13.57 -10.29
N ALA A 443 10.44 -14.81 -10.09
CA ALA A 443 9.80 -15.95 -10.71
C ALA A 443 8.39 -16.13 -10.12
N PRO A 444 7.37 -16.47 -10.95
CA PRO A 444 6.03 -16.76 -10.46
C PRO A 444 6.06 -17.88 -9.42
N ARG A 445 5.26 -17.73 -8.36
CA ARG A 445 5.10 -18.77 -7.34
C ARG A 445 3.85 -19.61 -7.60
N ALA A 446 3.78 -20.75 -6.91
CA ALA A 446 2.70 -21.72 -7.12
C ALA A 446 1.32 -21.15 -6.76
N HIS A 447 1.26 -20.23 -5.78
CA HIS A 447 0.04 -19.56 -5.40
C HIS A 447 0.29 -18.05 -5.17
N PRO A 448 -0.57 -17.16 -5.70
CA PRO A 448 -0.37 -15.71 -5.58
C PRO A 448 -0.12 -15.13 -4.18
N TRP A 449 -0.69 -15.72 -3.11
CA TRP A 449 -0.42 -15.24 -1.75
C TRP A 449 1.06 -15.34 -1.38
N GLN A 450 1.80 -16.27 -1.98
CA GLN A 450 3.23 -16.46 -1.75
C GLN A 450 4.03 -15.31 -2.36
N ASP A 451 3.55 -14.71 -3.45
CA ASP A 451 4.15 -13.51 -4.03
C ASP A 451 3.95 -12.30 -3.11
N GLU A 452 2.79 -12.20 -2.45
CA GLU A 452 2.55 -11.15 -1.46
C GLU A 452 3.38 -11.32 -0.18
N ALA A 453 3.65 -12.58 0.21
CA ALA A 453 4.45 -12.89 1.38
C ALA A 453 5.96 -12.76 1.13
N ALA A 454 6.39 -12.92 -0.12
CA ALA A 454 7.79 -12.77 -0.49
C ALA A 454 8.27 -11.34 -0.28
N ALA A 455 9.51 -11.22 0.20
CA ALA A 455 10.15 -9.96 0.51
C ALA A 455 9.35 -9.00 1.41
N ALA A 456 8.40 -9.52 2.20
CA ALA A 456 7.58 -8.74 3.09
C ALA A 456 8.40 -8.12 4.25
N VAL A 457 8.24 -6.81 4.44
CA VAL A 457 8.79 -6.06 5.58
C VAL A 457 7.63 -5.67 6.50
N HIS A 458 7.07 -6.67 7.17
CA HIS A 458 5.83 -6.52 7.96
C HIS A 458 6.03 -5.91 9.36
N GLY A 459 7.25 -5.52 9.72
CA GLY A 459 7.57 -4.85 10.97
C GLY A 459 7.35 -5.71 12.22
N GLY A 460 7.36 -7.04 12.11
CA GLY A 460 7.09 -7.94 13.24
C GLY A 460 5.64 -8.42 13.36
N LEU A 461 4.69 -7.80 12.65
CA LEU A 461 3.25 -8.11 12.82
C LEU A 461 2.90 -9.58 12.57
N TRP A 462 3.57 -10.26 11.63
CA TRP A 462 3.29 -11.66 11.32
C TRP A 462 3.95 -12.64 12.29
N ARG A 463 5.03 -12.23 12.95
CA ARG A 463 5.86 -13.11 13.82
C ARG A 463 5.67 -12.82 15.30
N ALA A 464 4.87 -11.82 15.65
CA ALA A 464 4.54 -11.48 17.03
C ALA A 464 3.74 -12.61 17.72
N ALA A 465 3.91 -12.73 19.03
CA ALA A 465 3.24 -13.74 19.85
C ALA A 465 1.70 -13.63 19.87
N TYR A 466 1.20 -12.41 19.69
CA TYR A 466 -0.20 -12.07 19.89
C TYR A 466 -0.83 -11.49 18.63
N GLU A 467 -2.10 -11.79 18.43
CA GLU A 467 -2.89 -11.13 17.39
C GLU A 467 -2.88 -9.62 17.63
N PRO A 468 -2.55 -8.78 16.63
CA PRO A 468 -2.41 -7.34 16.79
C PRO A 468 -3.63 -6.68 17.46
N ARG A 469 -4.86 -7.05 17.07
CA ARG A 469 -6.10 -6.50 17.65
C ARG A 469 -6.22 -6.76 19.15
N SER A 470 -5.70 -7.89 19.62
CA SER A 470 -5.74 -8.28 21.03
C SER A 470 -4.65 -7.62 21.89
N ALA A 471 -3.65 -6.99 21.25
CA ALA A 471 -2.52 -6.33 21.90
C ALA A 471 -2.53 -4.80 21.74
N LEU A 472 -3.16 -4.27 20.68
CA LEU A 472 -3.11 -2.85 20.29
C LEU A 472 -3.58 -1.90 21.40
N GLY A 473 -4.66 -2.25 22.10
CA GLY A 473 -5.17 -1.45 23.23
C GLY A 473 -4.18 -1.36 24.39
N LEU A 474 -3.48 -2.46 24.69
CA LEU A 474 -2.42 -2.47 25.71
C LEU A 474 -1.19 -1.68 25.25
N ALA A 475 -0.81 -1.80 23.97
CA ALA A 475 0.26 -0.99 23.39
C ALA A 475 -0.04 0.51 23.50
N ALA A 476 -1.27 0.94 23.24
CA ALA A 476 -1.67 2.34 23.37
C ALA A 476 -1.57 2.84 24.83
N VAL A 477 -2.04 2.06 25.81
CA VAL A 477 -1.95 2.41 27.24
C VAL A 477 -0.49 2.52 27.69
N LEU A 478 0.34 1.54 27.33
CA LEU A 478 1.77 1.54 27.69
C LEU A 478 2.54 2.69 27.02
N GLY A 479 2.24 2.98 25.75
CA GLY A 479 2.83 4.10 25.01
C GLY A 479 2.46 5.46 25.61
N TYR A 480 1.20 5.62 26.04
CA TYR A 480 0.75 6.84 26.70
C TYR A 480 1.43 7.08 28.05
N GLY A 481 1.67 6.01 28.83
CA GLY A 481 2.41 6.08 30.09
C GLY A 481 3.86 6.52 29.92
N SER A 482 4.53 6.06 28.85
CA SER A 482 5.93 6.44 28.56
C SER A 482 6.11 7.84 27.97
N ALA A 483 5.06 8.44 27.40
CA ALA A 483 5.13 9.79 26.82
C ALA A 483 4.96 10.92 27.86
N ARG A 484 4.67 10.57 29.11
CA ARG A 484 4.50 11.51 30.25
C ARG A 484 5.65 11.44 31.26
N GLY A 485 6.66 10.61 31.01
CA GLY A 485 7.81 10.38 31.88
C GLY A 485 9.08 11.03 31.34
#